data_AF-A0A660RVZ7-F1
#
_entry.id   AF-A0A660RVZ7-F1
#
_cell.length_a   1.000
_cell.length_b   1.000
_cell.length_c   1.000
_cell.angle_alpha   90.00
_cell.angle_beta   90.00
_cell.angle_gamma   90.00
#
_symmetry.space_group_name_H-M   'P 1'
#
loop_
_entity.id
_entity.type
_entity.pdbx_description
1 polymer ?
#
loop_
_entity_poly.entity_id
_entity_poly.type
_entity_poly.pdbx_seq_one_letter_code
_entity_poly.pdbx_strand_id
1 'polypeptide(L)'
;MDLKILLTVFTAVFIAELGDKTQLATILFAADKEVGKLTVFAGASLALITASAIGVLAGSIISQYISEKYLHYLAGIGFVGIGVWTLLKA
;
A
#
# COMPACT_ATOMS: atom_id res chain seq x y z
N MET A 1 -16.23 -12.23 10.69
CA MET A 1 -15.52 -11.00 10.34
C MET A 1 -16.54 -9.87 10.33
N ASP A 2 -16.29 -8.79 11.06
CA ASP A 2 -17.22 -7.67 11.14
C ASP A 2 -17.22 -6.94 9.79
N LEU A 3 -18.37 -6.87 9.10
CA LEU A 3 -18.50 -6.25 7.77
C LEU A 3 -18.02 -4.78 7.80
N LYS A 4 -18.16 -4.12 8.95
CA LYS A 4 -17.66 -2.78 9.18
C LYS A 4 -16.15 -2.70 9.00
N ILE A 5 -15.39 -3.64 9.58
CA ILE A 5 -13.93 -3.65 9.49
C ILE A 5 -13.51 -3.86 8.03
N LEU A 6 -14.17 -4.78 7.32
CA LEU A 6 -13.88 -5.03 5.90
C LEU A 6 -14.08 -3.77 5.06
N LEU A 7 -15.22 -3.09 5.22
CA LEU A 7 -15.50 -1.85 4.49
C LEU A 7 -14.54 -0.72 4.85
N THR A 8 -14.19 -0.56 6.13
CA THR A 8 -13.23 0.46 6.57
C THR A 8 -11.85 0.23 5.96
N VAL A 9 -11.33 -0.99 6.04
CA VAL A 9 -10.00 -1.33 5.49
C VAL A 9 -10.01 -1.20 3.97
N PHE A 10 -11.04 -1.73 3.30
CA PHE A 10 -11.19 -1.62 1.85
C PHE A 10 -11.20 -0.16 1.40
N THR A 11 -12.02 0.68 2.02
CA THR A 11 -12.15 2.09 1.65
C THR A 11 -10.86 2.86 1.92
N ALA A 12 -10.21 2.61 3.06
CA ALA A 12 -8.96 3.27 3.42
C ALA A 12 -7.84 2.92 2.43
N VAL A 13 -7.65 1.63 2.12
CA VAL A 13 -6.64 1.17 1.16
C VAL A 13 -6.98 1.63 -0.26
N PHE A 14 -8.25 1.55 -0.66
CA PHE A 14 -8.70 2.00 -1.98
C PHE A 14 -8.40 3.48 -2.21
N ILE A 15 -8.68 4.34 -1.22
CA ILE A 15 -8.37 5.77 -1.32
C ILE A 15 -6.86 6.01 -1.29
N ALA A 16 -6.12 5.30 -0.42
CA ALA A 16 -4.68 5.48 -0.28
C ALA A 16 -3.90 5.10 -1.55
N GLU A 17 -4.35 4.08 -2.27
CA GLU A 17 -3.72 3.59 -3.49
C GLU A 17 -4.25 4.28 -4.76
N LEU A 18 -5.27 5.14 -4.65
CA LEU A 18 -5.91 5.75 -5.80
C LEU A 18 -4.98 6.74 -6.51
N GLY A 19 -4.64 6.43 -7.76
CA GLY A 19 -3.79 7.28 -8.59
C GLY A 19 -2.29 7.09 -8.33
N ASP A 20 -1.90 6.06 -7.57
CA ASP A 20 -0.49 5.74 -7.41
C ASP A 20 0.14 5.24 -8.73
N LYS A 21 1.46 5.36 -8.82
CA LYS A 21 2.29 4.87 -9.94
C LYS A 21 2.06 3.39 -10.21
N THR A 22 1.84 2.58 -9.19
CA THR A 22 1.54 1.14 -9.35
C THR A 22 0.21 0.92 -10.07
N GLN A 23 -0.82 1.71 -9.77
CA GLN A 23 -2.12 1.64 -10.45
C GLN A 23 -2.00 2.08 -11.91
N LEU A 24 -1.27 3.17 -12.18
CA LEU A 24 -1.01 3.63 -13.56
C LEU A 24 -0.23 2.58 -14.36
N ALA A 25 0.80 1.97 -13.78
CA ALA A 25 1.55 0.88 -14.42
C ALA A 25 0.65 -0.32 -14.74
N THR A 26 -0.24 -0.70 -13.81
CA THR A 26 -1.20 -1.80 -14.02
C THR A 26 -2.16 -1.50 -15.16
N ILE A 27 -2.65 -0.26 -15.28
CA ILE A 27 -3.51 0.17 -16.40
C ILE A 27 -2.74 0.10 -17.72
N LEU A 28 -1.48 0.55 -17.75
CA LEU A 28 -0.64 0.48 -18.95
C LEU A 28 -0.41 -0.97 -19.41
N PHE A 29 -0.10 -1.88 -18.49
CA PHE A 29 0.04 -3.31 -18.80
C PHE A 29 -1.28 -3.93 -19.28
N ALA A 30 -2.43 -3.51 -18.73
CA ALA A 30 -3.73 -3.99 -19.17
C ALA A 30 -4.19 -3.41 -20.52
N ALA A 31 -3.63 -2.27 -20.93
CA ALA A 31 -3.88 -1.64 -22.22
C ALA A 31 -3.02 -2.26 -23.35
N ASP A 32 -1.93 -2.93 -23.00
CA ASP A 32 -1.12 -3.70 -23.94
C ASP A 32 -1.94 -4.87 -24.51
N LYS A 33 -1.93 -5.01 -25.84
CA LYS A 33 -2.71 -6.04 -26.56
C LYS A 33 -2.05 -7.41 -26.51
N GLU A 34 -0.74 -7.47 -26.28
CA GLU A 34 0.01 -8.73 -26.22
C GLU A 34 -0.16 -9.41 -24.85
N VAL A 35 -0.55 -8.66 -23.82
CA VAL A 35 -0.71 -9.17 -22.46
C VAL A 35 -2.17 -9.46 -22.14
N GLY A 36 -2.44 -10.67 -21.64
CA GLY A 36 -3.78 -11.04 -21.20
C GLY A 36 -4.24 -10.20 -20.00
N LYS A 37 -5.39 -9.53 -20.11
CA LYS A 37 -5.99 -8.72 -19.02
C LYS A 37 -6.15 -9.50 -17.71
N LEU A 38 -6.51 -10.78 -17.80
CA LEU A 38 -6.63 -11.67 -16.65
C LEU A 38 -5.27 -11.94 -15.98
N THR A 39 -4.20 -12.07 -16.77
CA THR A 39 -2.84 -12.23 -16.27
C THR A 39 -2.36 -10.98 -15.54
N VAL A 40 -2.63 -9.80 -16.10
CA VAL A 40 -2.32 -8.51 -15.44
C VAL A 40 -3.09 -8.39 -14.13
N PHE A 41 -4.40 -8.68 -14.15
CA PHE A 41 -5.23 -8.65 -12.95
C PHE A 41 -4.71 -9.60 -11.86
N ALA A 42 -4.42 -10.86 -12.21
CA ALA A 42 -3.90 -11.84 -11.28
C ALA A 42 -2.53 -11.44 -10.73
N GLY A 43 -1.62 -10.98 -11.59
CA GLY A 43 -0.28 -10.53 -11.20
C GLY A 43 -0.32 -9.32 -10.26
N ALA A 44 -1.07 -8.27 -10.61
CA ALA A 44 -1.21 -7.08 -9.78
C ALA A 44 -1.92 -7.39 -8.44
N SER A 45 -2.97 -8.22 -8.47
CA SER A 45 -3.67 -8.64 -7.25
C SER A 45 -2.76 -9.45 -6.31
N LEU A 46 -2.01 -10.41 -6.86
CA LEU A 46 -1.06 -11.20 -6.07
C LEU A 46 0.05 -10.31 -5.50
N ALA A 47 0.60 -9.40 -6.30
CA ALA A 47 1.61 -8.46 -5.83
C ALA A 47 1.10 -7.62 -4.66
N LEU A 48 -0.10 -7.05 -4.76
CA LEU A 48 -0.72 -6.25 -3.70
C LEU A 48 -0.98 -7.08 -2.44
N ILE A 49 -1.56 -8.27 -2.58
CA ILE A 49 -1.85 -9.17 -1.45
C ILE A 49 -0.55 -9.59 -0.76
N THR A 50 0.47 -9.99 -1.52
CA THR A 50 1.76 -10.41 -0.97
C THR A 50 2.47 -9.26 -0.26
N ALA A 51 2.52 -8.07 -0.87
CA ALA A 51 3.12 -6.89 -0.25
C ALA A 51 2.39 -6.50 1.05
N SER A 52 1.05 -6.50 1.02
CA SER A 52 0.21 -6.21 2.19
C SER A 52 0.41 -7.26 3.29
N ALA A 53 0.46 -8.55 2.93
CA ALA A 53 0.67 -9.64 3.88
C ALA A 53 2.04 -9.51 4.57
N ILE A 54 3.10 -9.22 3.81
CA ILE A 54 4.44 -8.99 4.37
C ILE A 54 4.42 -7.77 5.30
N GLY A 55 3.78 -6.68 4.88
CA GLY A 55 3.65 -5.46 5.69
C GLY A 55 2.91 -5.70 7.02
N VAL A 56 1.78 -6.41 6.98
CA VAL A 56 1.00 -6.76 8.18
C VAL A 56 1.77 -7.71 9.09
N LEU A 57 2.43 -8.74 8.53
CA LEU A 57 3.24 -9.67 9.31
C LEU A 57 4.39 -8.93 10.01
N ALA A 58 5.18 -8.15 9.28
CA ALA A 58 6.26 -7.35 9.84
C ALA A 58 5.74 -6.37 10.90
N GLY A 59 4.67 -5.64 10.61
CA GLY A 59 4.04 -4.71 11.54
C GLY A 59 3.57 -5.40 12.82
N SER A 60 2.94 -6.57 12.72
CA SER A 60 2.45 -7.35 13.87
C SER A 60 3.58 -7.92 14.74
N ILE A 61 4.74 -8.22 14.15
CA ILE A 61 5.91 -8.65 14.91
C ILE A 61 6.49 -7.44 15.64
N ILE A 62 6.67 -6.31 14.96
CA ILE A 62 7.24 -5.10 15.55
C ILE A 62 6.35 -4.56 16.68
N SER A 63 5.03 -4.61 16.52
CA SER A 63 4.07 -4.14 17.54
C SER A 63 4.11 -4.95 18.84
N GLN A 64 4.67 -6.16 18.84
CA GLN A 64 4.88 -6.95 20.06
C GLN A 64 6.06 -6.41 20.91
N TYR A 65 7.02 -5.74 20.28
CA TYR A 65 8.21 -5.21 20.95
C TYR A 65 8.14 -3.70 21.19
N ILE A 66 7.35 -2.97 20.39
CA ILE A 66 7.25 -1.51 20.42
C ILE A 66 5.77 -1.12 20.55
N SER A 67 5.46 -0.22 21.49
CA SER A 67 4.10 0.32 21.62
C SER A 67 3.66 1.04 20.34
N GLU A 68 2.42 0.78 19.91
CA GLU A 68 1.79 1.36 18.71
C GLU A 68 1.92 2.90 18.65
N LYS A 69 1.90 3.57 19.80
CA LYS A 69 2.06 5.03 19.87
C LYS A 69 3.40 5.50 19.29
N TYR A 70 4.50 4.81 19.61
CA TYR A 70 5.82 5.16 19.07
C TYR A 70 5.93 4.83 17.59
N LEU A 71 5.32 3.73 17.15
CA LEU A 71 5.21 3.35 15.73
C LEU A 71 4.52 4.44 14.91
N HIS A 72 3.40 4.99 15.39
CA HIS A 72 2.70 6.08 14.72
C HIS A 72 3.53 7.37 14.65
N TYR A 73 4.19 7.76 15.74
CA TYR A 73 5.08 8.93 15.74
C TYR A 73 6.26 8.77 14.78
N LEU A 74 6.91 7.60 14.78
CA LEU A 74 8.01 7.30 13.87
C LEU A 74 7.56 7.35 12.40
N ALA A 75 6.43 6.73 12.07
CA ALA A 75 5.88 6.76 10.72
C ALA A 75 5.56 8.20 10.28
N GLY A 76 4.88 8.98 11.13
CA GLY A 76 4.53 10.37 10.84
C GLY A 76 5.74 11.27 10.65
N ILE A 77 6.72 11.22 11.55
CA ILE A 77 7.97 11.99 11.45
C ILE A 77 8.74 11.59 10.20
N GLY A 78 8.81 10.28 9.89
CA GLY A 78 9.44 9.78 8.67
C GLY A 78 8.79 10.34 7.40
N PHE A 79 7.46 10.31 7.32
CA PHE A 79 6.71 10.86 6.19
C PHE A 79 6.94 12.37 6.01
N VAL A 80 6.88 13.14 7.11
CA VAL A 80 7.16 14.58 7.08
C VAL A 80 8.60 14.84 6.65
N GLY A 81 9.57 14.08 7.17
CA GLY A 81 10.98 14.21 6.81
C GLY A 81 11.24 13.93 5.33
N ILE A 82 10.66 12.87 4.77
CA ILE A 82 10.73 12.56 3.33
C ILE A 82 10.05 13.67 2.51
N GLY A 83 8.90 14.17 2.96
CA GLY A 83 8.20 15.27 2.30
C GLY A 83 9.05 16.54 2.22
N VAL A 84 9.64 16.96 3.34
CA VAL A 84 10.55 18.12 3.39
C VAL A 84 11.77 17.89 2.51
N TRP A 85 12.40 16.72 2.58
CA TRP A 85 13.54 16.38 1.72
C TRP A 85 13.18 16.48 0.24
N THR A 86 12.02 15.96 -0.15
CA THR A 86 11.54 15.98 -1.53
C THR A 86 11.30 17.40 -2.00
N LEU A 87 10.72 18.27 -1.16
CA LEU A 87 10.50 19.68 -1.46
C LEU A 87 11.82 20.47 -1.61
N LEU A 88 12.85 20.16 -0.81
CA LEU A 88 14.14 20.83 -0.91
C LEU A 88 14.96 20.41 -2.13
N LYS A 89 14.71 19.20 -2.65
CA LYS A 89 15.42 18.63 -3.80
C LYS A 89 14.70 18.88 -5.13
N ALA A 90 13.40 19.19 -5.09
CA ALA A 90 12.60 19.59 -6.25
C ALA A 90 12.95 21.01 -6.70
#